data_AF-A0A1I7V2C3-F1
#
_entry.id   AF-A0A1I7V2C3-F1
#
_cell.length_a   1.000
_cell.length_b   1.000
_cell.length_c   1.000
_cell.angle_alpha   90.00
_cell.angle_beta   90.00
_cell.angle_gamma   90.00
#
_symmetry.space_group_name_H-M   'P 1'
#
loop_
_entity.id
_entity.type
_entity.pdbx_description
1 polymer ?
#
loop_
_entity_poly.entity_id
_entity_poly.type
_entity_poly.pdbx_seq_one_letter_code
_entity_poly.pdbx_strand_id
1 'polypeptide(L)'
;MSKLSSFFLCFLFCFSETAPVNSSSLDASLCVSQESQAATITCSTLMIEFSNHTVELAEQETEVDDPRILKLIQQCGEIETCMKKSCYMTDDVKEDMKIACEGIKLKNTEFMVCLNKIGKVKPDKSKYICLEDREKTGKEPGDLMFTTKRQCTKGIMADICGEKAVEGFGKNVDTMNELAKMAMKYVNSSKK
;
A
#
# COMPACT_ATOMS: atom_id res chain seq x y z
N MET A 1 -19.54 -12.84 -11.25
CA MET A 1 -18.16 -12.28 -11.25
C MET A 1 -17.83 -11.78 -9.84
N SER A 2 -16.93 -12.47 -9.13
CA SER A 2 -16.75 -12.27 -7.68
C SER A 2 -15.93 -11.03 -7.35
N LYS A 3 -16.55 -10.04 -6.69
CA LYS A 3 -16.00 -8.73 -6.29
C LYS A 3 -14.91 -8.76 -5.20
N LEU A 4 -14.34 -9.93 -4.89
CA LEU A 4 -13.02 -9.99 -4.22
C LEU A 4 -11.94 -9.26 -5.03
N SER A 5 -12.19 -9.11 -6.33
CA SER A 5 -11.48 -8.25 -7.26
C SER A 5 -11.41 -6.79 -6.82
N SER A 6 -12.36 -6.22 -6.06
CA SER A 6 -12.33 -4.77 -5.73
C SER A 6 -11.25 -4.40 -4.72
N PHE A 7 -10.86 -5.34 -3.85
CA PHE A 7 -9.84 -5.14 -2.83
C PHE A 7 -8.42 -5.36 -3.39
N PHE A 8 -8.29 -6.35 -4.28
CA PHE A 8 -7.12 -6.52 -5.15
C PHE A 8 -6.96 -5.34 -6.11
N LEU A 9 -8.07 -4.81 -6.64
CA LEU A 9 -8.09 -3.61 -7.48
C LEU A 9 -7.65 -2.37 -6.71
N CYS A 10 -7.96 -2.18 -5.42
CA CYS A 10 -7.35 -1.07 -4.66
C CYS A 10 -5.83 -1.21 -4.58
N PHE A 11 -5.31 -2.41 -4.34
CA PHE A 11 -3.85 -2.66 -4.33
C PHE A 11 -3.22 -2.44 -5.71
N LEU A 12 -3.92 -2.79 -6.79
CA LEU A 12 -3.50 -2.54 -8.18
C LEU A 12 -3.59 -1.06 -8.57
N PHE A 13 -4.67 -0.36 -8.21
CA PHE A 13 -4.88 1.07 -8.48
C PHE A 13 -3.90 1.96 -7.71
N CYS A 14 -3.46 1.56 -6.51
CA CYS A 14 -2.41 2.29 -5.77
C CYS A 14 -1.09 2.38 -6.54
N PHE A 15 -0.80 1.40 -7.39
CA PHE A 15 0.46 1.33 -8.12
C PHE A 15 0.29 1.56 -9.62
N SER A 16 -0.89 1.43 -10.23
CA SER A 16 -1.05 1.54 -11.69
C SER A 16 -1.25 2.96 -12.22
N GLU A 17 -1.46 3.96 -11.37
CA GLU A 17 -1.57 5.35 -11.80
C GLU A 17 -0.34 6.12 -11.33
N THR A 18 0.60 6.38 -12.26
CA THR A 18 1.63 7.39 -12.06
C THR A 18 0.94 8.74 -11.86
N ALA A 19 0.84 9.19 -10.61
CA ALA A 19 0.38 10.55 -10.34
C ALA A 19 1.36 11.53 -10.99
N PRO A 20 0.91 12.45 -11.86
CA PRO A 20 1.76 13.53 -12.31
C PRO A 20 2.12 14.37 -11.08
N VAL A 21 3.42 14.51 -10.82
CA VAL A 21 3.93 15.45 -9.81
C VAL A 21 3.45 16.84 -10.22
N ASN A 22 2.40 17.34 -9.58
CA ASN A 22 1.81 18.64 -9.90
C ASN A 22 2.71 19.73 -9.30
N SER A 23 3.32 20.54 -10.18
CA SER A 23 4.32 21.57 -9.85
C SER A 23 3.75 22.81 -9.15
N SER A 24 2.54 22.72 -8.58
CA SER A 24 1.81 23.87 -8.02
C SER A 24 1.90 23.99 -6.49
N SER A 25 2.63 23.10 -5.81
CA SER A 25 2.87 23.16 -4.35
C SER A 25 4.27 23.62 -3.94
N LEU A 26 5.06 24.17 -4.88
CA LEU A 26 6.42 24.64 -4.61
C LEU A 26 6.42 25.98 -3.85
N ASP A 27 6.87 25.98 -2.60
CA ASP A 27 7.29 27.21 -1.91
C ASP A 27 8.67 27.62 -2.43
N ALA A 28 8.68 28.42 -3.49
CA ALA A 28 9.86 28.83 -4.23
C ALA A 28 10.87 29.69 -3.44
N SER A 29 10.52 30.10 -2.20
CA SER A 29 11.30 31.06 -1.42
C SER A 29 12.44 30.44 -0.58
N LEU A 30 12.46 29.11 -0.38
CA LEU A 30 13.42 28.43 0.50
C LEU A 30 14.60 27.78 -0.22
N CYS A 31 14.69 27.89 -1.56
CA CYS A 31 15.66 27.10 -2.31
C CYS A 31 16.25 27.76 -3.56
N VAL A 32 17.37 28.45 -3.38
CA VAL A 32 18.00 29.28 -4.42
C VAL A 32 19.32 28.67 -4.95
N SER A 33 19.89 27.65 -4.30
CA SER A 33 21.18 27.08 -4.72
C SER A 33 21.05 26.01 -5.81
N GLN A 34 22.05 25.93 -6.69
CA GLN A 34 22.09 24.96 -7.78
C GLN A 34 22.21 23.50 -7.26
N GLU A 35 22.86 23.32 -6.10
CA GLU A 35 22.98 22.01 -5.43
C GLU A 35 21.63 21.49 -4.93
N SER A 36 20.76 22.36 -4.43
CA SER A 36 19.45 21.95 -3.91
C SER A 36 18.48 21.59 -5.05
N GLN A 37 18.55 22.31 -6.18
CA GLN A 37 17.80 21.96 -7.39
C GLN A 37 18.22 20.60 -7.96
N ALA A 38 19.54 20.34 -8.05
CA ALA A 38 20.07 19.05 -8.50
C ALA A 38 19.67 17.90 -7.56
N ALA A 39 19.68 18.13 -6.24
CA ALA A 39 19.21 17.17 -5.26
C ALA A 39 17.72 16.85 -5.43
N THR A 40 16.88 17.85 -5.70
CA THR A 40 15.45 17.62 -5.97
C THR A 40 15.22 16.81 -7.24
N ILE A 41 15.89 17.14 -8.35
CA ILE A 41 15.75 16.38 -9.61
C ILE A 41 16.12 14.91 -9.37
N THR A 42 17.26 14.66 -8.71
CA THR A 42 17.72 13.31 -8.36
C THR A 42 16.66 12.57 -7.54
N CYS A 43 16.07 13.24 -6.55
CA CYS A 43 15.00 12.69 -5.73
C CYS A 43 13.77 12.27 -6.53
N SER A 44 13.31 13.18 -7.38
CA SER A 44 12.14 12.95 -8.22
C SER A 44 12.36 11.78 -9.17
N THR A 45 13.57 11.64 -9.74
CA THR A 45 13.93 10.49 -10.56
C THR A 45 13.85 9.18 -9.77
N LEU A 46 14.43 9.13 -8.56
CA LEU A 46 14.33 7.93 -7.70
C LEU A 46 12.88 7.57 -7.36
N MET A 47 12.03 8.57 -7.10
CA MET A 47 10.61 8.36 -6.83
C MET A 47 9.85 7.82 -8.05
N ILE A 48 10.16 8.31 -9.25
CA ILE A 48 9.56 7.80 -10.50
C ILE A 48 9.99 6.36 -10.75
N GLU A 49 11.27 6.03 -10.59
CA GLU A 49 11.78 4.67 -10.75
C GLU A 49 11.13 3.71 -9.75
N PHE A 50 11.03 4.14 -8.49
CA PHE A 50 10.30 3.40 -7.46
C PHE A 50 8.86 3.16 -7.87
N SER A 51 8.14 4.21 -8.29
CA SER A 51 6.76 4.09 -8.76
C SER A 51 6.65 3.06 -9.88
N ASN A 52 7.49 3.12 -10.91
CA ASN A 52 7.46 2.18 -12.04
C ASN A 52 7.67 0.73 -11.59
N HIS A 53 8.69 0.47 -10.76
CA HIS A 53 8.92 -0.88 -10.23
C HIS A 53 7.75 -1.39 -9.38
N THR A 54 7.09 -0.50 -8.64
CA THR A 54 5.91 -0.89 -7.85
C THR A 54 4.71 -1.23 -8.73
N VAL A 55 4.50 -0.51 -9.85
CA VAL A 55 3.49 -0.84 -10.87
C VAL A 55 3.72 -2.25 -11.39
N GLU A 56 4.95 -2.52 -11.85
CA GLU A 56 5.32 -3.79 -12.46
C GLU A 56 5.07 -4.97 -11.51
N LEU A 57 5.35 -4.78 -10.22
CA LEU A 57 5.19 -5.82 -9.22
C LEU A 57 3.74 -5.98 -8.75
N ALA A 58 2.83 -5.04 -9.01
CA ALA A 58 1.50 -5.03 -8.41
C ALA A 58 0.69 -6.30 -8.71
N GLU A 59 0.83 -6.85 -9.93
CA GLU A 59 0.12 -8.06 -10.38
C GLU A 59 0.90 -9.36 -10.16
N GLN A 60 2.18 -9.26 -9.81
CA GLN A 60 3.06 -10.43 -9.72
C GLN A 60 2.89 -11.14 -8.38
N GLU A 61 2.95 -12.48 -8.42
CA GLU A 61 3.05 -13.26 -7.20
C GLU A 61 4.39 -12.98 -6.52
N THR A 62 4.33 -12.75 -5.22
CA THR A 62 5.48 -12.46 -4.39
C THR A 62 5.45 -13.29 -3.12
N GLU A 63 6.63 -13.58 -2.62
CA GLU A 63 6.88 -14.36 -1.42
C GLU A 63 7.52 -13.45 -0.36
N VAL A 64 7.59 -13.92 0.88
CA VAL A 64 8.43 -13.26 1.87
C VAL A 64 9.89 -13.38 1.42
N ASP A 65 10.63 -12.28 1.55
CA ASP A 65 12.02 -12.13 1.13
C ASP A 65 12.25 -12.21 -0.39
N ASP A 66 11.21 -11.90 -1.18
CA ASP A 66 11.33 -11.73 -2.62
C ASP A 66 12.38 -10.65 -2.94
N PRO A 67 13.46 -10.95 -3.69
CA PRO A 67 14.52 -10.00 -4.01
C PRO A 67 14.03 -8.71 -4.66
N ARG A 68 12.92 -8.78 -5.41
CA ARG A 68 12.32 -7.63 -6.10
C ARG A 68 11.67 -6.68 -5.08
N ILE A 69 11.05 -7.23 -4.04
CA ILE A 69 10.51 -6.43 -2.92
C ILE A 69 11.64 -5.88 -2.07
N LEU A 70 12.66 -6.69 -1.76
CA LEU A 70 13.82 -6.23 -0.97
C LEU A 70 14.53 -5.06 -1.65
N LYS A 71 14.64 -5.07 -2.98
CA LYS A 71 15.16 -3.93 -3.76
C LYS A 71 14.31 -2.67 -3.57
N LEU A 72 12.98 -2.78 -3.63
CA LEU A 72 12.09 -1.65 -3.38
C LEU A 72 12.21 -1.11 -1.94
N ILE A 73 12.38 -1.99 -0.94
CA ILE A 73 12.62 -1.60 0.45
C ILE A 73 13.93 -0.82 0.58
N GLN A 74 14.97 -1.23 -0.16
CA GLN A 74 16.22 -0.46 -0.22
C GLN A 74 16.01 0.91 -0.86
N GLN A 75 15.31 0.97 -2.01
CA GLN A 75 15.00 2.23 -2.69
C GLN A 75 14.21 3.19 -1.80
N CYS A 76 13.32 2.69 -0.95
CA CYS A 76 12.65 3.49 0.08
C CYS A 76 13.62 4.21 1.01
N GLY A 77 14.67 3.54 1.50
CA GLY A 77 15.70 4.16 2.34
C GLY A 77 16.50 5.25 1.60
N GLU A 78 16.76 5.04 0.31
CA GLU A 78 17.44 6.01 -0.56
C GLU A 78 16.57 7.26 -0.78
N ILE A 79 15.28 7.07 -1.07
CA ILE A 79 14.31 8.15 -1.24
C ILE A 79 14.12 8.94 0.05
N GLU A 80 13.88 8.27 1.19
CA GLU A 80 13.73 8.94 2.50
C GLU A 80 14.96 9.79 2.83
N THR A 81 16.16 9.29 2.54
CA THR A 81 17.41 10.02 2.74
C THR A 81 17.51 11.22 1.82
N CYS A 82 17.11 11.05 0.56
CA CYS A 82 17.10 12.11 -0.43
C CYS A 82 16.10 13.23 -0.08
N MET A 83 14.88 12.87 0.35
CA MET A 83 13.83 13.83 0.68
C MET A 83 14.17 14.71 1.88
N LYS A 84 14.99 14.22 2.81
CA LYS A 84 15.52 15.03 3.93
C LYS A 84 16.41 16.18 3.45
N LYS A 85 17.05 16.03 2.29
CA LYS A 85 17.95 17.04 1.69
C LYS A 85 17.25 17.90 0.63
N SER A 86 16.10 17.45 0.13
CA SER A 86 15.33 18.14 -0.90
C SER A 86 14.45 19.22 -0.29
N CYS A 87 14.47 20.41 -0.88
CA CYS A 87 13.74 21.57 -0.39
C CYS A 87 12.38 21.80 -1.05
N TYR A 88 12.12 21.17 -2.20
CA TYR A 88 10.83 21.24 -2.88
C TYR A 88 9.86 20.13 -2.45
N MET A 89 10.29 19.20 -1.59
CA MET A 89 9.43 18.13 -1.09
C MET A 89 8.63 18.64 0.10
N THR A 90 7.33 18.83 -0.12
CA THR A 90 6.37 19.19 0.93
C THR A 90 6.21 18.05 1.93
N ASP A 91 5.69 18.36 3.11
CA ASP A 91 5.43 17.35 4.14
C ASP A 91 4.38 16.32 3.68
N ASP A 92 3.40 16.76 2.89
CA ASP A 92 2.45 15.87 2.21
C ASP A 92 3.15 14.83 1.33
N VAL A 93 4.10 15.25 0.49
CA VAL A 93 4.82 14.32 -0.40
C VAL A 93 5.69 13.36 0.42
N LYS A 94 6.30 13.83 1.51
CA LYS A 94 7.08 12.99 2.44
C LYS A 94 6.21 11.93 3.12
N GLU A 95 5.02 12.32 3.59
CA GLU A 95 4.11 11.38 4.24
C GLU A 95 3.53 10.38 3.23
N ASP A 96 3.12 10.84 2.03
CA ASP A 96 2.64 9.95 0.96
C ASP A 96 3.72 8.91 0.59
N MET A 97 4.99 9.34 0.47
CA MET A 97 6.11 8.43 0.19
C MET A 97 6.34 7.44 1.34
N LYS A 98 6.29 7.89 2.59
CA LYS A 98 6.43 7.02 3.76
C LYS A 98 5.33 5.96 3.80
N ILE A 99 4.08 6.33 3.53
CA ILE A 99 2.94 5.41 3.44
C ILE A 99 3.19 4.37 2.33
N ALA A 100 3.62 4.81 1.14
CA ALA A 100 3.96 3.91 0.04
C ALA A 100 5.07 2.91 0.42
N CYS A 101 6.11 3.38 1.13
CA CYS A 101 7.20 2.55 1.61
C CYS A 101 6.77 1.52 2.66
N GLU A 102 5.89 1.89 3.60
CA GLU A 102 5.30 0.93 4.52
C GLU A 102 4.42 -0.09 3.78
N GLY A 103 3.78 0.29 2.65
CA GLY A 103 3.07 -0.65 1.79
C GLY A 103 3.96 -1.69 1.11
N ILE A 104 5.17 -1.30 0.70
CA ILE A 104 6.16 -2.26 0.17
C ILE A 104 6.64 -3.21 1.27
N LYS A 105 6.93 -2.70 2.46
CA LYS A 105 7.29 -3.55 3.60
C LYS A 105 6.17 -4.51 3.97
N LEU A 106 4.92 -4.04 3.93
CA LEU A 106 3.73 -4.87 4.14
C LEU A 106 3.64 -6.00 3.10
N LYS A 107 4.00 -5.75 1.84
CA LYS A 107 4.04 -6.78 0.79
C LYS A 107 5.05 -7.89 1.10
N ASN A 108 6.11 -7.60 1.86
CA ASN A 108 7.10 -8.57 2.36
C ASN A 108 6.68 -9.27 3.66
N THR A 109 5.38 -9.38 3.97
CA THR A 109 4.90 -10.02 5.21
C THR A 109 4.11 -11.29 4.93
N GLU A 110 4.19 -12.23 5.86
CA GLU A 110 3.36 -13.44 5.89
C GLU A 110 1.86 -13.11 5.88
N PHE A 111 1.50 -11.97 6.48
CA PHE A 111 0.15 -11.43 6.45
C PHE A 111 -0.33 -11.18 5.01
N MET A 112 0.46 -10.46 4.20
CA MET A 112 0.05 -10.13 2.82
C MET A 112 0.08 -11.35 1.90
N VAL A 113 1.08 -12.22 2.06
CA VAL A 113 1.14 -13.52 1.36
C VAL A 113 -0.10 -14.35 1.67
N CYS A 114 -0.51 -14.41 2.94
CA CYS A 114 -1.71 -15.11 3.35
C CYS A 114 -2.99 -14.50 2.76
N LEU A 115 -3.13 -13.18 2.76
CA LEU A 115 -4.28 -12.52 2.15
C LEU A 115 -4.40 -12.85 0.65
N ASN A 116 -3.29 -12.86 -0.07
CA ASN A 116 -3.26 -13.27 -1.47
C ASN A 116 -3.69 -14.73 -1.65
N LYS A 117 -3.20 -15.63 -0.77
CA LYS A 117 -3.60 -17.05 -0.77
C LYS A 117 -5.11 -17.23 -0.52
N ILE A 118 -5.66 -16.55 0.48
CA ILE A 118 -7.10 -16.56 0.79
C ILE A 118 -7.91 -16.06 -0.40
N GLY A 119 -7.45 -14.99 -1.06
CA GLY A 119 -8.10 -14.43 -2.24
C GLY A 119 -8.19 -15.39 -3.43
N LYS A 120 -7.14 -16.21 -3.62
CA LYS A 120 -7.07 -17.24 -4.67
C LYS A 120 -7.88 -18.47 -4.34
N VAL A 121 -7.67 -19.04 -3.15
CA VAL A 121 -8.29 -20.31 -2.73
C VAL A 121 -9.79 -20.13 -2.45
N LYS A 122 -10.23 -18.92 -2.07
CA LYS A 122 -11.62 -18.59 -1.73
C LYS A 122 -12.19 -19.63 -0.76
N PRO A 123 -11.69 -19.66 0.48
CA PRO A 123 -12.04 -20.70 1.44
C PRO A 123 -13.55 -20.74 1.67
N ASP A 124 -14.05 -21.94 1.96
CA ASP A 124 -15.47 -22.17 2.23
C ASP A 124 -15.93 -21.31 3.41
N LYS A 125 -16.80 -20.34 3.10
CA LYS A 125 -17.29 -19.36 4.07
C LYS A 125 -18.20 -19.98 5.13
N SER A 126 -18.81 -21.14 4.85
CA SER A 126 -19.67 -21.84 5.80
C SER A 126 -18.92 -22.34 7.04
N LYS A 127 -17.60 -22.51 6.93
CA LYS A 127 -16.73 -22.86 8.07
C LYS A 127 -16.48 -21.69 9.02
N TYR A 128 -16.73 -20.46 8.57
CA TYR A 128 -16.45 -19.25 9.32
C TYR A 128 -17.75 -18.49 9.60
N ILE A 129 -18.50 -18.98 10.59
CA ILE A 129 -19.80 -18.44 11.05
C ILE A 129 -19.71 -16.93 11.32
N CYS A 130 -18.54 -16.42 11.76
CA CYS A 130 -18.32 -15.00 12.00
C CYS A 130 -18.36 -14.13 10.74
N LEU A 131 -18.41 -14.70 9.53
CA LEU A 131 -18.65 -13.98 8.27
C LEU A 131 -20.14 -13.84 7.92
N GLU A 132 -21.07 -14.49 8.62
CA GLU A 132 -22.48 -14.65 8.20
C GLU A 132 -23.40 -13.41 8.31
N ASP A 133 -22.93 -12.24 8.75
CA ASP A 133 -23.80 -11.03 8.88
C ASP A 133 -24.10 -10.27 7.57
N ARG A 134 -24.41 -10.99 6.50
CA ARG A 134 -24.71 -10.37 5.20
C ARG A 134 -26.01 -9.57 5.18
N GLU A 135 -26.94 -9.87 6.09
CA GLU A 135 -28.30 -9.28 6.06
C GLU A 135 -28.46 -8.02 6.94
N LYS A 136 -27.54 -7.75 7.88
CA LYS A 136 -27.73 -6.66 8.87
C LYS A 136 -27.02 -5.34 8.56
N THR A 137 -26.00 -5.34 7.71
CA THR A 137 -25.09 -4.18 7.60
C THR A 137 -25.16 -3.43 6.27
N GLY A 138 -25.73 -4.04 5.22
CA GLY A 138 -25.70 -3.47 3.86
C GLY A 138 -24.29 -3.28 3.28
N LYS A 139 -23.24 -3.77 3.96
CA LYS A 139 -21.83 -3.66 3.59
C LYS A 139 -21.32 -5.00 3.06
N GLU A 140 -20.44 -4.95 2.07
CA GLU A 140 -19.88 -6.19 1.51
C GLU A 140 -18.92 -6.86 2.52
N PRO A 141 -18.82 -8.20 2.56
CA PRO A 141 -17.99 -8.91 3.53
C PRO A 141 -16.51 -8.48 3.54
N GLY A 142 -15.97 -8.03 2.41
CA GLY A 142 -14.59 -7.54 2.30
C GLY A 142 -14.35 -6.23 3.07
N ASP A 143 -15.35 -5.36 3.15
CA ASP A 143 -15.25 -4.06 3.84
C ASP A 143 -15.25 -4.21 5.37
N LEU A 144 -15.76 -5.35 5.85
CA LEU A 144 -15.89 -5.66 7.28
C LEU A 144 -14.70 -6.44 7.82
N MET A 145 -13.95 -7.16 6.97
CA MET A 145 -12.85 -8.04 7.37
C MET A 145 -11.79 -7.34 8.23
N PHE A 146 -11.42 -6.12 7.86
CA PHE A 146 -10.37 -5.36 8.52
C PHE A 146 -10.89 -4.23 9.43
N THR A 147 -12.22 -4.15 9.60
CA THR A 147 -12.88 -3.15 10.44
C THR A 147 -13.61 -3.83 11.60
N THR A 148 -14.86 -4.23 11.42
CA THR A 148 -15.71 -4.79 12.48
C THR A 148 -15.49 -6.29 12.70
N LYS A 149 -14.85 -6.99 11.76
CA LYS A 149 -14.58 -8.44 11.81
C LYS A 149 -13.09 -8.78 11.94
N ARG A 150 -12.27 -7.86 12.48
CA ARG A 150 -10.81 -8.05 12.66
C ARG A 150 -10.45 -9.39 13.32
N GLN A 151 -11.13 -9.76 14.41
CA GLN A 151 -10.86 -11.01 15.11
C GLN A 151 -11.21 -12.26 14.29
N CYS A 152 -12.31 -12.20 13.53
CA CYS A 152 -12.72 -13.26 12.61
C CYS A 152 -11.69 -13.46 11.50
N THR A 153 -11.27 -12.36 10.87
CA THR A 153 -10.24 -12.36 9.82
C THR A 153 -8.91 -12.89 10.34
N LYS A 154 -8.51 -12.49 11.54
CA LYS A 154 -7.31 -13.02 12.21
C LYS A 154 -7.41 -14.53 12.39
N GLY A 155 -8.54 -15.05 12.87
CA GLY A 155 -8.77 -16.49 13.02
C GLY A 155 -8.68 -17.26 11.70
N ILE A 156 -9.29 -16.73 10.64
CA ILE A 156 -9.23 -17.32 9.28
C ILE A 156 -7.79 -17.38 8.77
N MET A 157 -7.01 -16.29 8.96
CA MET A 157 -5.61 -16.25 8.53
C MET A 157 -4.75 -17.25 9.30
N ALA A 158 -4.93 -17.35 10.61
CA ALA A 158 -4.21 -18.33 11.43
C ALA A 158 -4.55 -19.79 11.02
N ASP A 159 -5.82 -20.07 10.72
CA ASP A 159 -6.27 -21.40 10.28
C ASP A 159 -5.70 -21.79 8.91
N ILE A 160 -5.66 -20.87 7.94
CA ILE A 160 -5.26 -21.16 6.55
C ILE A 160 -3.74 -21.07 6.33
N CYS A 161 -3.07 -20.20 7.08
CA CYS A 161 -1.68 -19.82 6.85
C CYS A 161 -0.78 -19.99 8.08
N GLY A 162 -1.33 -20.30 9.25
CA GLY A 162 -0.60 -20.42 10.50
C GLY A 162 -0.40 -19.09 11.25
N GLU A 163 0.13 -19.19 12.47
CA GLU A 163 0.26 -18.06 13.41
C GLU A 163 1.17 -16.93 12.89
N LYS A 164 2.14 -17.22 12.04
CA LYS A 164 3.02 -16.20 11.45
C LYS A 164 2.25 -15.18 10.62
N ALA A 165 1.17 -15.60 9.95
CA ALA A 165 0.35 -14.71 9.11
C ALA A 165 -0.44 -13.68 9.92
N VAL A 166 -0.55 -13.85 11.24
CA VAL A 166 -1.29 -12.93 12.13
C VAL A 166 -0.37 -12.15 13.06
N GLU A 167 0.94 -12.32 12.94
CA GLU A 167 1.92 -11.49 13.60
C GLU A 167 1.78 -10.04 13.12
N GLY A 168 1.72 -9.09 14.05
CA GLY A 168 1.54 -7.69 13.72
C GLY A 168 0.20 -7.35 13.04
N PHE A 169 -0.81 -8.23 13.08
CA PHE A 169 -2.09 -8.07 12.36
C PHE A 169 -2.68 -6.66 12.45
N GLY A 170 -2.74 -6.07 13.65
CA GLY A 170 -3.29 -4.72 13.84
C GLY A 170 -2.51 -3.66 13.05
N LYS A 171 -1.17 -3.67 13.18
CA LYS A 171 -0.29 -2.75 12.45
C LYS A 171 -0.43 -2.94 10.94
N ASN A 172 -0.44 -4.18 10.46
CA ASN A 172 -0.56 -4.49 9.04
C ASN A 172 -1.88 -3.98 8.46
N VAL A 173 -2.98 -4.16 9.20
CA VAL A 173 -4.29 -3.62 8.82
C VAL A 173 -4.29 -2.10 8.81
N ASP A 174 -3.68 -1.46 9.79
CA ASP A 174 -3.63 0.00 9.86
C ASP A 174 -2.80 0.57 8.68
N THR A 175 -1.68 -0.06 8.33
CA THR A 175 -0.91 0.27 7.11
C THR A 175 -1.76 0.14 5.84
N MET A 176 -2.56 -0.92 5.70
CA MET A 176 -3.49 -1.05 4.56
C MET A 176 -4.53 0.08 4.51
N ASN A 177 -5.06 0.48 5.66
CA ASN A 177 -6.04 1.55 5.73
C ASN A 177 -5.43 2.89 5.32
N GLU A 178 -4.20 3.18 5.72
CA GLU A 178 -3.50 4.40 5.28
C GLU A 178 -3.21 4.38 3.77
N LEU A 179 -2.78 3.25 3.22
CA LEU A 179 -2.62 3.09 1.76
C LEU A 179 -3.93 3.34 1.02
N ALA A 180 -5.04 2.80 1.52
CA ALA A 180 -6.35 3.00 0.91
C ALA A 180 -6.80 4.48 0.97
N LYS A 181 -6.58 5.18 2.10
CA LYS A 181 -6.86 6.61 2.22
C LYS A 181 -6.04 7.45 1.25
N MET A 182 -4.74 7.16 1.15
CA MET A 182 -3.83 7.80 0.20
C MET A 182 -4.34 7.63 -1.24
N ALA A 183 -4.70 6.42 -1.64
CA ALA A 183 -5.24 6.16 -2.97
C ALA A 183 -6.55 6.92 -3.24
N MET A 184 -7.46 6.97 -2.27
CA MET A 184 -8.71 7.74 -2.39
C MET A 184 -8.46 9.25 -2.54
N LYS A 185 -7.44 9.81 -1.88
CA LYS A 185 -7.04 11.22 -2.03
C LYS A 185 -6.71 11.53 -3.49
N TYR A 186 -5.97 10.66 -4.17
CA TYR A 186 -5.59 10.84 -5.57
C TYR A 186 -6.77 10.66 -6.53
N VAL A 187 -7.59 9.63 -6.36
CA VAL A 187 -8.79 9.38 -7.20
C VAL A 187 -9.79 10.54 -7.14
N ASN A 188 -9.93 11.19 -5.99
CA ASN A 188 -10.82 12.34 -5.85
C ASN A 188 -10.22 13.64 -6.40
N SER A 189 -8.88 13.74 -6.42
CA SER A 189 -8.16 14.87 -7.00
C SER A 189 -8.15 14.85 -8.52
N SER A 190 -8.19 13.67 -9.16
CA SER A 190 -8.22 13.52 -10.63
C SER A 190 -9.60 13.76 -11.27
N LYS A 191 -10.66 13.91 -10.46
CA LYS A 191 -12.03 14.18 -10.89
C LYS A 191 -12.41 15.67 -10.88
N LYS A 192 -11.51 16.54 -10.45
CA LYS A 192 -11.67 18.01 -10.48
C LYS A 192 -10.94 18.60 -11.66
#